data_AF-A0A486P4B3-F1
#
_entry.id   AF-A0A486P4B3-F1
#
_cell.length_a   1.000
_cell.length_b   1.000
_cell.length_c   1.000
_cell.angle_alpha   90.00
_cell.angle_beta   90.00
_cell.angle_gamma   90.00
#
_symmetry.space_group_name_H-M   'P 1'
#
loop_
_entity.id
_entity.type
_entity.pdbx_description
1 polymer ?
#
loop_
_entity_poly.entity_id
_entity_poly.type
_entity_poly.pdbx_seq_one_letter_code
_entity_poly.pdbx_strand_id
1 'polypeptide(L)'
;MKHVHKLAWIGLFVNIIICFVARNLLLDEGQLNFHRGVDSMWSWLVLALFIAVVVQTLSIMLSGRYPYLAIVLAFVGGIVMVPASVIFLVGSLFSLQTRINAGFTPWRSTTAVGEPDNQQLLTFNASGFYPQGALALIAGIIILMIGMGIGGVFIAAGIVALCNGYRLQNRVVIGVSGESMIFTPGLYADTYVIPLRDVAVVERSNNDAKVRLLIRSSGRSFTLRKKLLAGDKVNDAFAAILAKLTTV
;
A
#
# COMPACT_ATOMS: atom_id res chain seq x y z
N MET A 1 -9.83 2.13 18.32
CA MET A 1 -10.18 2.35 16.90
C MET A 1 -9.36 3.44 16.19
N LYS A 2 -8.54 4.26 16.88
CA LYS A 2 -7.72 5.35 16.29
C LYS A 2 -6.55 4.92 15.37
N HIS A 3 -6.45 3.65 15.01
CA HIS A 3 -5.26 3.08 14.33
C HIS A 3 -5.55 2.44 12.98
N VAL A 4 -6.82 2.40 12.57
CA VAL A 4 -7.23 1.83 11.29
C VAL A 4 -7.49 2.98 10.32
N HIS A 5 -6.85 2.90 9.15
CA HIS A 5 -6.99 3.91 8.11
C HIS A 5 -8.44 3.97 7.60
N LYS A 6 -8.96 5.18 7.35
CA LYS A 6 -10.35 5.39 6.92
C LYS A 6 -10.71 4.58 5.66
N LEU A 7 -9.75 4.41 4.75
CA LEU A 7 -9.93 3.58 3.54
C LEU A 7 -10.32 2.13 3.83
N ALA A 8 -9.82 1.52 4.92
CA ALA A 8 -10.18 0.15 5.26
C ALA A 8 -11.66 0.05 5.63
N TRP A 9 -12.17 1.01 6.41
CA TRP A 9 -13.58 1.10 6.75
C TRP A 9 -14.47 1.37 5.54
N ILE A 10 -14.06 2.32 4.68
CA ILE A 10 -14.77 2.62 3.43
C ILE A 10 -14.83 1.37 2.54
N GLY A 11 -13.71 0.67 2.37
CA GLY A 11 -13.64 -0.56 1.58
C GLY A 11 -14.51 -1.68 2.15
N LEU A 12 -14.52 -1.87 3.48
CA LEU A 12 -15.39 -2.84 4.13
C LEU A 12 -16.88 -2.49 3.90
N PHE A 13 -17.24 -1.21 4.04
CA PHE A 13 -18.60 -0.74 3.81
C PHE A 13 -19.06 -0.99 2.36
N VAL A 14 -18.21 -0.69 1.38
CA VAL A 14 -18.47 -0.99 -0.04
C VAL A 14 -18.67 -2.50 -0.25
N ASN A 15 -17.82 -3.34 0.35
CA ASN A 15 -17.95 -4.80 0.26
C ASN A 15 -19.26 -5.31 0.89
N ILE A 16 -19.69 -4.75 2.02
CA ILE A 16 -20.98 -5.08 2.65
C ILE A 16 -22.14 -4.76 1.71
N ILE A 17 -22.14 -3.57 1.10
CA ILE A 17 -23.18 -3.16 0.13
C ILE A 17 -23.21 -4.12 -1.05
N ILE A 18 -22.04 -4.44 -1.62
CA ILE A 18 -21.96 -5.35 -2.77
C ILE A 18 -22.45 -6.74 -2.38
N CYS A 19 -22.09 -7.25 -1.20
CA CYS A 19 -22.59 -8.53 -0.71
C CYS A 19 -24.12 -8.52 -0.57
N PHE A 20 -24.71 -7.42 -0.10
CA PHE A 20 -26.14 -7.27 0.04
C PHE A 20 -26.85 -7.17 -1.32
N VAL A 21 -26.33 -6.33 -2.23
CA VAL A 21 -26.85 -6.16 -3.59
C VAL A 21 -26.77 -7.48 -4.36
N ALA A 22 -25.62 -8.16 -4.30
CA ALA A 22 -25.45 -9.49 -4.85
C ALA A 22 -26.50 -10.43 -4.26
N ARG A 23 -26.60 -10.58 -2.94
CA ARG A 23 -27.64 -11.45 -2.34
C ARG A 23 -29.04 -11.19 -2.90
N ASN A 24 -29.46 -9.94 -3.06
CA ASN A 24 -30.82 -9.65 -3.55
C ASN A 24 -31.00 -9.91 -5.05
N LEU A 25 -30.06 -9.48 -5.90
CA LEU A 25 -30.08 -9.78 -7.34
C LEU A 25 -30.04 -11.28 -7.61
N LEU A 26 -29.19 -11.99 -6.87
CA LEU A 26 -28.96 -13.41 -7.01
C LEU A 26 -30.18 -14.24 -6.54
N LEU A 27 -30.95 -13.74 -5.56
CA LEU A 27 -32.20 -14.37 -5.11
C LEU A 27 -33.38 -14.12 -6.06
N ASP A 28 -33.42 -12.96 -6.73
CA ASP A 28 -34.46 -12.64 -7.72
C ASP A 28 -34.32 -13.48 -9.01
N GLU A 29 -33.10 -13.64 -9.53
CA GLU A 29 -32.87 -14.48 -10.72
C GLU A 29 -33.08 -15.98 -10.46
N GLY A 30 -32.80 -16.45 -9.23
CA GLY A 30 -33.02 -17.84 -8.83
C GLY A 30 -34.50 -18.24 -8.72
N GLN A 31 -35.42 -17.27 -8.59
CA GLN A 31 -36.86 -17.53 -8.62
C GLN A 31 -37.39 -17.75 -10.05
N LEU A 32 -36.71 -17.21 -11.08
CA LEU A 32 -37.16 -17.24 -12.47
C LEU A 32 -36.64 -18.45 -13.27
N ASN A 33 -35.53 -19.06 -12.86
CA ASN A 33 -34.90 -20.17 -13.58
C ASN A 33 -34.86 -21.45 -12.74
N PHE A 34 -35.91 -22.27 -12.83
CA PHE A 34 -36.01 -23.59 -12.18
C PHE A 34 -35.02 -24.60 -12.78
N HIS A 35 -33.75 -24.57 -12.35
CA HIS A 35 -32.76 -25.64 -12.57
C HIS A 35 -31.95 -25.86 -11.28
N ARG A 36 -32.35 -26.87 -10.49
CA ARG A 36 -31.80 -27.26 -9.17
C ARG A 36 -30.26 -27.32 -9.05
N GLY A 37 -29.53 -27.47 -10.15
CA GLY A 37 -28.05 -27.51 -10.15
C GLY A 37 -27.39 -26.12 -10.07
N VAL A 38 -28.02 -25.09 -10.64
CA VAL A 38 -27.49 -23.72 -10.67
C VAL A 38 -27.72 -23.02 -9.32
N ASP A 39 -28.84 -23.33 -8.65
CA ASP A 39 -29.20 -22.79 -7.34
C ASP A 39 -28.16 -23.11 -6.25
N SER A 40 -27.60 -24.33 -6.27
CA SER A 40 -26.58 -24.75 -5.31
C SER A 40 -25.29 -23.94 -5.46
N MET A 41 -24.78 -23.80 -6.69
CA MET A 41 -23.54 -23.06 -6.96
C MET A 41 -23.66 -21.58 -6.59
N TRP A 42 -24.82 -20.98 -6.85
CA TRP A 42 -25.12 -19.59 -6.52
C TRP A 42 -25.20 -19.36 -5.01
N SER A 43 -25.79 -20.31 -4.26
CA SER A 43 -25.83 -20.29 -2.80
C SER A 43 -24.44 -20.34 -2.19
N TRP A 44 -23.55 -21.20 -2.71
CA TRP A 44 -22.15 -21.28 -2.26
C TRP A 44 -21.37 -19.99 -2.53
N LEU A 45 -21.63 -19.33 -3.66
CA LEU A 45 -20.98 -18.05 -3.99
C LEU A 45 -21.39 -16.94 -3.02
N VAL A 46 -22.69 -16.79 -2.75
CA VAL A 46 -23.20 -15.83 -1.75
C VAL A 46 -22.64 -16.13 -0.36
N LEU A 47 -22.58 -17.41 0.02
CA LEU A 47 -21.98 -17.83 1.29
C LEU A 47 -20.49 -17.44 1.37
N ALA A 48 -19.74 -17.66 0.29
CA ALA A 48 -18.33 -17.27 0.23
C ALA A 48 -18.13 -15.74 0.35
N LEU A 49 -18.99 -14.93 -0.29
CA LEU A 49 -18.97 -13.47 -0.13
C LEU A 49 -19.26 -13.04 1.31
N PHE A 50 -20.22 -13.69 1.98
CA PHE A 50 -20.54 -13.40 3.37
C PHE A 50 -19.37 -13.76 4.30
N ILE A 51 -18.79 -14.95 4.13
CA ILE A 51 -17.59 -15.38 4.87
C ILE A 51 -16.44 -14.39 4.64
N ALA A 52 -16.24 -13.94 3.40
CA ALA A 52 -15.23 -12.95 3.08
C ALA A 52 -15.42 -11.64 3.87
N VAL A 53 -16.64 -11.09 3.94
CA VAL A 53 -16.94 -9.89 4.74
C VAL A 53 -16.69 -10.12 6.23
N VAL A 54 -17.05 -11.29 6.77
CA VAL A 54 -16.78 -11.64 8.18
C VAL A 54 -15.28 -11.68 8.44
N VAL A 55 -14.50 -12.35 7.57
CA VAL A 55 -13.04 -12.43 7.67
C VAL A 55 -12.38 -11.05 7.58
N GLN A 56 -12.87 -10.18 6.68
CA GLN A 56 -12.41 -8.79 6.57
C GLN A 56 -12.72 -7.97 7.84
N THR A 57 -13.88 -8.19 8.47
CA THR A 57 -14.26 -7.53 9.73
C THR A 57 -13.33 -7.98 10.87
N LEU A 58 -13.09 -9.29 11.00
CA LEU A 58 -12.14 -9.84 11.97
C LEU A 58 -10.72 -9.31 11.76
N SER A 59 -10.30 -9.13 10.51
CA SER A 59 -9.02 -8.50 10.18
C SER A 59 -8.91 -7.09 10.78
N ILE A 60 -9.93 -6.23 10.61
CA ILE A 60 -9.94 -4.89 11.20
C ILE A 60 -9.84 -4.97 12.73
N MET A 61 -10.60 -5.86 13.38
CA MET A 61 -10.59 -6.02 14.83
C MET A 61 -9.20 -6.43 15.36
N LEU A 62 -8.51 -7.32 14.63
CA LEU A 62 -7.21 -7.85 15.01
C LEU A 62 -6.04 -6.91 14.66
N SER A 63 -6.25 -5.95 13.75
CA SER A 63 -5.22 -4.98 13.31
C SER A 63 -4.59 -4.19 14.47
N GLY A 64 -5.32 -4.06 15.58
CA GLY A 64 -4.85 -3.41 16.79
C GLY A 64 -3.74 -4.19 17.50
N ARG A 65 -3.92 -5.51 17.68
CA ARG A 65 -3.07 -6.36 18.54
C ARG A 65 -2.14 -7.29 17.75
N TYR A 66 -2.60 -7.78 16.60
CA TYR A 66 -1.89 -8.72 15.74
C TYR A 66 -1.87 -8.22 14.30
N PRO A 67 -1.08 -7.17 13.98
CA PRO A 67 -1.12 -6.50 12.68
C PRO A 67 -0.73 -7.41 11.51
N TYR A 68 0.19 -8.35 11.71
CA TYR A 68 0.58 -9.33 10.69
C TYR A 68 -0.53 -10.35 10.40
N LEU A 69 -1.22 -10.83 11.44
CA LEU A 69 -2.35 -11.74 11.25
C LEU A 69 -3.54 -11.02 10.61
N ALA A 70 -3.77 -9.77 11.01
CA ALA A 70 -4.78 -8.92 10.40
C ALA A 70 -4.57 -8.77 8.89
N ILE A 71 -3.35 -8.45 8.42
CA ILE A 71 -3.13 -8.29 6.98
C ILE A 71 -3.31 -9.61 6.21
N VAL A 72 -2.93 -10.76 6.79
CA VAL A 72 -3.18 -12.07 6.17
C VAL A 72 -4.68 -12.32 6.00
N LEU A 73 -5.47 -12.10 7.06
CA LEU A 73 -6.93 -12.20 6.98
C LEU A 73 -7.53 -11.20 5.98
N ALA A 74 -6.97 -9.99 5.90
CA ALA A 74 -7.40 -8.99 4.93
C ALA A 74 -7.23 -9.50 3.49
N PHE A 75 -6.10 -10.15 3.18
CA PHE A 75 -5.87 -10.75 1.87
C PHE A 75 -6.79 -11.93 1.59
N VAL A 76 -6.95 -12.84 2.55
CA VAL A 76 -7.83 -14.03 2.41
C VAL A 76 -9.26 -13.60 2.12
N GLY A 77 -9.82 -12.69 2.93
CA GLY A 77 -11.17 -12.18 2.69
C GLY A 77 -11.25 -11.22 1.50
N GLY A 78 -10.19 -10.48 1.20
CA GLY A 78 -10.17 -9.50 0.11
C GLY A 78 -10.16 -10.15 -1.26
N ILE A 79 -9.36 -11.20 -1.49
CA ILE A 79 -9.23 -11.84 -2.81
C ILE A 79 -10.58 -12.31 -3.37
N VAL A 80 -11.47 -12.81 -2.51
CA VAL A 80 -12.79 -13.33 -2.89
C VAL A 80 -13.68 -12.24 -3.51
N MET A 81 -13.46 -10.97 -3.15
CA MET A 81 -14.29 -9.84 -3.56
C MET A 81 -13.55 -8.85 -4.48
N VAL A 82 -12.47 -9.29 -5.13
CA VAL A 82 -11.79 -8.49 -6.16
C VAL A 82 -12.72 -8.36 -7.37
N PRO A 83 -12.83 -7.17 -8.00
CA PRO A 83 -12.02 -5.96 -7.81
C PRO A 83 -12.45 -5.02 -6.68
N ALA A 84 -13.66 -5.16 -6.13
CA ALA A 84 -14.21 -4.21 -5.17
C ALA A 84 -13.39 -4.07 -3.88
N SER A 85 -12.84 -5.18 -3.41
CA SER A 85 -12.05 -5.25 -2.16
C SER A 85 -10.71 -4.53 -2.21
N VAL A 86 -10.28 -4.04 -3.37
CA VAL A 86 -8.99 -3.35 -3.52
C VAL A 86 -8.90 -2.13 -2.59
N ILE A 87 -9.99 -1.40 -2.39
CA ILE A 87 -10.05 -0.26 -1.46
C ILE A 87 -9.77 -0.71 -0.02
N PHE A 88 -10.40 -1.82 0.38
CA PHE A 88 -10.21 -2.43 1.70
C PHE A 88 -8.77 -2.93 1.90
N LEU A 89 -8.20 -3.60 0.90
CA LEU A 89 -6.83 -4.12 0.93
C LEU A 89 -5.81 -2.99 1.05
N VAL A 90 -5.94 -1.93 0.24
CA VAL A 90 -5.08 -0.75 0.31
C VAL A 90 -5.19 -0.10 1.69
N GLY A 91 -6.40 0.09 2.21
CA GLY A 91 -6.61 0.61 3.56
C GLY A 91 -5.98 -0.24 4.67
N SER A 92 -6.00 -1.56 4.51
CA SER A 92 -5.38 -2.51 5.44
C SER A 92 -3.85 -2.42 5.41
N LEU A 93 -3.26 -2.23 4.22
CA LEU A 93 -1.81 -2.00 4.07
C LEU A 93 -1.37 -0.70 4.74
N PHE A 94 -2.13 0.39 4.59
CA PHE A 94 -1.89 1.62 5.32
C PHE A 94 -1.97 1.42 6.82
N SER A 95 -3.02 0.76 7.30
CA SER A 95 -3.21 0.49 8.73
C SER A 95 -2.05 -0.32 9.32
N LEU A 96 -1.58 -1.33 8.59
CA LEU A 96 -0.38 -2.09 8.93
C LEU A 96 0.84 -1.16 9.04
N GLN A 97 1.12 -0.35 8.01
CA GLN A 97 2.27 0.53 7.99
C GLN A 97 2.24 1.57 9.11
N THR A 98 1.09 2.18 9.38
CA THR A 98 0.93 3.11 10.51
C THR A 98 1.20 2.40 11.84
N ARG A 99 0.78 1.14 11.98
CA ARG A 99 1.01 0.36 13.22
C ARG A 99 2.46 -0.02 13.45
N ILE A 100 3.10 -0.60 12.45
CA ILE A 100 4.49 -1.08 12.58
C ILE A 100 5.49 0.07 12.72
N ASN A 101 5.12 1.28 12.28
CA ASN A 101 5.93 2.49 12.34
C ASN A 101 5.46 3.46 13.44
N ALA A 102 4.55 3.06 14.32
CA ALA A 102 3.98 3.93 15.35
C ALA A 102 5.01 4.48 16.36
N GLY A 103 6.19 3.85 16.45
CA GLY A 103 7.30 4.32 17.28
C GLY A 103 8.14 5.45 16.67
N PHE A 104 7.90 5.81 15.40
CA PHE A 104 8.63 6.88 14.73
C PHE A 104 7.86 8.20 14.74
N THR A 105 8.58 9.32 14.77
CA THR A 105 8.00 10.65 14.68
C THR A 105 7.63 10.96 13.22
N PRO A 106 6.35 11.26 12.91
CA PRO A 106 5.96 11.63 11.56
C PRO A 106 6.64 12.94 11.14
N TRP A 107 7.24 12.94 9.95
CA TRP A 107 7.77 14.15 9.35
C TRP A 107 6.62 15.03 8.86
N ARG A 108 6.42 16.18 9.49
CA ARG A 108 5.50 17.21 9.01
C ARG A 108 6.32 18.29 8.33
N SER A 109 6.08 18.51 7.04
CA SER A 109 6.76 19.52 6.22
C SER A 109 6.49 20.98 6.65
N THR A 110 6.03 21.23 7.89
CA THR A 110 5.48 22.53 8.36
C THR A 110 6.30 23.18 9.47
N THR A 111 7.59 22.88 9.57
CA THR A 111 8.54 23.76 10.24
C THR A 111 9.37 24.42 9.15
N ALA A 112 9.28 25.75 9.07
CA ALA A 112 10.12 26.60 8.26
C ALA A 112 11.54 26.03 8.21
N VAL A 113 11.92 25.55 7.03
CA VAL A 113 13.26 25.07 6.74
C VAL A 113 14.15 26.32 6.82
N GLY A 114 14.89 26.44 7.91
CA GLY A 114 16.15 27.16 7.89
C GLY A 114 17.00 26.58 6.77
N GLU A 115 17.42 27.47 5.88
CA GLU A 115 18.35 27.33 4.75
C GLU A 115 18.31 26.04 3.90
N PRO A 116 18.03 26.16 2.59
CA PRO A 116 18.04 25.03 1.64
C PRO A 116 19.42 24.40 1.40
N ASP A 117 20.49 24.89 2.01
CA ASP A 117 21.88 24.61 1.60
C ASP A 117 22.46 23.28 2.12
N ASN A 118 21.75 22.55 2.99
CA ASN A 118 22.25 21.31 3.60
C ASN A 118 21.31 20.09 3.53
N GLN A 119 20.19 20.20 2.81
CA GLN A 119 19.22 19.11 2.69
C GLN A 119 19.44 18.31 1.41
N GLN A 120 20.01 17.10 1.55
CA GLN A 120 20.04 16.13 0.46
C GLN A 120 18.83 15.22 0.57
N LEU A 121 17.85 15.40 -0.32
CA LEU A 121 16.58 14.66 -0.35
C LEU A 121 16.44 13.93 -1.68
N LEU A 122 16.15 12.63 -1.62
CA LEU A 122 15.76 11.80 -2.76
C LEU A 122 14.28 11.44 -2.64
N THR A 123 13.54 11.64 -3.71
CA THR A 123 12.10 11.41 -3.78
C THR A 123 11.76 10.10 -4.48
N PHE A 124 10.49 9.69 -4.46
CA PHE A 124 10.05 8.50 -5.18
C PHE A 124 10.05 8.74 -6.68
N ASN A 125 10.60 7.79 -7.44
CA ASN A 125 10.42 7.73 -8.87
C ASN A 125 8.98 7.30 -9.20
N ALA A 126 8.08 8.27 -9.29
CA ALA A 126 6.68 8.05 -9.64
C ALA A 126 6.46 7.80 -11.14
N SER A 127 7.48 8.02 -11.99
CA SER A 127 7.32 8.03 -13.46
C SER A 127 6.80 6.72 -14.04
N GLY A 128 7.10 5.57 -13.43
CA GLY A 128 6.64 4.26 -13.89
C GLY A 128 5.17 3.96 -13.55
N PHE A 129 4.62 4.59 -12.50
CA PHE A 129 3.27 4.28 -12.02
C PHE A 129 2.17 4.83 -12.93
N TYR A 130 2.39 6.00 -13.53
CA TYR A 130 1.42 6.63 -14.44
C TYR A 130 1.18 5.87 -15.75
N PRO A 131 2.21 5.57 -16.57
CA PRO A 131 2.01 4.85 -17.82
C PRO A 131 1.52 3.42 -17.56
N GLN A 132 2.04 2.74 -16.53
CA GLN A 132 1.56 1.41 -16.17
C GLN A 132 0.09 1.45 -15.72
N GLY A 133 -0.30 2.44 -14.91
CA GLY A 133 -1.67 2.61 -14.46
C GLY A 133 -2.64 2.93 -15.60
N ALA A 134 -2.26 3.83 -16.51
CA ALA A 134 -3.05 4.18 -17.68
C ALA A 134 -3.24 2.99 -18.63
N LEU A 135 -2.16 2.25 -18.92
CA LEU A 135 -2.21 1.04 -19.77
C LEU A 135 -3.11 -0.03 -19.16
N ALA A 136 -2.97 -0.32 -17.86
CA ALA A 136 -3.81 -1.29 -17.18
C ALA A 136 -5.29 -0.90 -17.19
N LEU A 137 -5.60 0.39 -17.03
CA LEU A 137 -6.97 0.90 -17.04
C LEU A 137 -7.60 0.78 -18.44
N ILE A 138 -6.89 1.18 -19.50
CA ILE A 138 -7.35 1.04 -20.89
C ILE A 138 -7.57 -0.43 -21.23
N ALA A 139 -6.60 -1.29 -20.93
CA ALA A 139 -6.72 -2.73 -21.17
C ALA A 139 -7.91 -3.33 -20.42
N GLY A 140 -8.11 -2.93 -19.16
CA GLY A 140 -9.23 -3.38 -18.35
C GLY A 140 -10.59 -3.00 -18.92
N ILE A 141 -10.75 -1.78 -19.44
CA ILE A 141 -11.99 -1.35 -20.11
C ILE A 141 -12.25 -2.20 -21.36
N ILE A 142 -11.25 -2.39 -22.21
CA ILE A 142 -11.40 -3.18 -23.45
C ILE A 142 -11.80 -4.62 -23.12
N ILE A 143 -11.13 -5.25 -22.16
CA ILE A 143 -11.42 -6.62 -21.71
C ILE A 143 -12.85 -6.72 -21.15
N LEU A 144 -13.29 -5.72 -20.40
CA LEU A 144 -14.65 -5.66 -19.85
C LEU A 144 -15.70 -5.52 -20.96
N MET A 145 -15.42 -4.72 -21.99
CA MET A 145 -16.30 -4.57 -23.17
C MET A 145 -16.45 -5.87 -23.97
N ILE A 146 -15.45 -6.75 -23.94
CA ILE A 146 -15.51 -8.10 -24.54
C ILE A 146 -16.27 -9.09 -23.64
N GLY A 147 -16.74 -8.65 -22.47
CA GLY A 147 -17.54 -9.46 -21.53
C GLY A 147 -16.72 -10.28 -20.54
N MET A 148 -15.39 -10.08 -20.47
CA MET A 148 -14.54 -10.82 -19.55
C MET A 148 -14.44 -10.10 -18.20
N GLY A 149 -14.91 -10.75 -17.13
CA GLY A 149 -14.91 -10.19 -15.77
C GLY A 149 -13.53 -9.82 -15.22
N ILE A 150 -12.45 -10.43 -15.74
CA ILE A 150 -11.07 -10.09 -15.37
C ILE A 150 -10.70 -8.64 -15.70
N GLY A 151 -11.41 -8.00 -16.63
CA GLY A 151 -11.24 -6.58 -16.96
C GLY A 151 -11.40 -5.67 -15.74
N GLY A 152 -12.32 -6.01 -14.83
CA GLY A 152 -12.51 -5.28 -13.57
C GLY A 152 -11.27 -5.27 -12.67
N VAL A 153 -10.49 -6.36 -12.67
CA VAL A 153 -9.23 -6.47 -11.92
C VAL A 153 -8.18 -5.51 -12.47
N PHE A 154 -8.07 -5.45 -13.80
CA PHE A 154 -7.15 -4.52 -14.48
C PHE A 154 -7.53 -3.06 -14.24
N ILE A 155 -8.82 -2.73 -14.27
CA ILE A 155 -9.31 -1.39 -13.92
C ILE A 155 -8.89 -1.02 -12.49
N ALA A 156 -9.15 -1.89 -11.52
CA ALA A 156 -8.80 -1.62 -10.13
C ALA A 156 -7.28 -1.50 -9.92
N ALA A 157 -6.48 -2.35 -10.57
CA ALA A 157 -5.03 -2.25 -10.57
C ALA A 157 -4.53 -0.93 -11.18
N GLY A 158 -5.14 -0.50 -12.30
CA GLY A 158 -4.85 0.76 -12.96
C GLY A 158 -5.13 1.97 -12.06
N ILE A 159 -6.31 2.01 -11.42
CA ILE A 159 -6.68 3.05 -10.46
C ILE A 159 -5.67 3.09 -9.30
N VAL A 160 -5.34 1.95 -8.70
CA VAL A 160 -4.35 1.88 -7.61
C VAL A 160 -2.99 2.40 -8.04
N ALA A 161 -2.53 2.04 -9.24
CA ALA A 161 -1.26 2.52 -9.77
C ALA A 161 -1.26 4.04 -9.96
N LEU A 162 -2.32 4.61 -10.52
CA LEU A 162 -2.47 6.06 -10.70
C LEU A 162 -2.54 6.80 -9.36
N CYS A 163 -3.35 6.32 -8.40
CA CYS A 163 -3.44 6.90 -7.06
C CYS A 163 -2.10 6.83 -6.32
N ASN A 164 -1.35 5.73 -6.46
CA ASN A 164 -0.02 5.61 -5.89
C ASN A 164 0.98 6.53 -6.58
N GLY A 165 0.92 6.67 -7.91
CA GLY A 165 1.75 7.63 -8.66
C GLY A 165 1.57 9.06 -8.14
N TYR A 166 0.32 9.51 -8.03
CA TYR A 166 -0.01 10.83 -7.49
C TYR A 166 0.44 11.03 -6.04
N ARG A 167 0.18 10.05 -5.17
CA ARG A 167 0.54 10.15 -3.75
C ARG A 167 2.04 10.12 -3.49
N LEU A 168 2.80 9.39 -4.31
CA LEU A 168 4.24 9.24 -4.18
C LEU A 168 5.00 10.34 -4.92
N GLN A 169 4.34 11.08 -5.83
CA GLN A 169 4.95 12.22 -6.50
C GLN A 169 5.51 13.19 -5.48
N ASN A 170 6.79 13.54 -5.63
CA ASN A 170 7.54 14.45 -4.76
C ASN A 170 7.65 14.01 -3.28
N ARG A 171 7.26 12.78 -2.94
CA ARG A 171 7.42 12.25 -1.57
C ARG A 171 8.87 11.82 -1.35
N VAL A 172 9.45 12.25 -0.23
CA VAL A 172 10.82 11.89 0.17
C VAL A 172 10.91 10.40 0.48
N VAL A 173 11.81 9.68 -0.18
CA VAL A 173 12.15 8.28 0.14
C VAL A 173 13.21 8.24 1.23
N ILE A 174 14.25 9.05 1.05
CA ILE A 174 15.39 9.14 1.94
C ILE A 174 16.02 10.52 1.82
N GLY A 175 16.44 11.08 2.94
CA GLY A 175 17.34 12.23 2.95
C GLY A 175 17.95 12.47 4.31
N VAL A 176 18.92 13.38 4.33
CA VAL A 176 19.62 13.80 5.53
C VAL A 176 19.45 15.30 5.71
N SER A 177 19.07 15.71 6.92
CA SER A 177 18.94 17.10 7.34
C SER A 177 19.59 17.25 8.72
N GLY A 178 20.75 17.91 8.76
CA GLY A 178 21.56 18.01 9.98
C GLY A 178 21.92 16.61 10.53
N GLU A 179 21.62 16.39 11.81
CA GLU A 179 21.84 15.11 12.51
C GLU A 179 20.69 14.11 12.37
N SER A 180 19.69 14.41 11.53
CA SER A 180 18.50 13.58 11.35
C SER A 180 18.40 13.02 9.95
N MET A 181 17.88 11.79 9.88
CA MET A 181 17.50 11.11 8.66
C MET A 181 15.98 11.19 8.48
N ILE A 182 15.56 11.60 7.29
CA ILE A 182 14.17 11.57 6.85
C ILE A 182 14.01 10.34 5.95
N PHE A 183 13.01 9.51 6.18
CA PHE A 183 12.81 8.32 5.36
C PHE A 183 11.34 7.91 5.25
N THR A 184 11.00 7.24 4.14
CA THR A 184 9.72 6.58 3.93
C THR A 184 9.95 5.07 3.74
N PRO A 185 9.58 4.22 4.70
CA PRO A 185 9.95 2.81 4.71
C PRO A 185 9.26 1.95 3.64
N GLY A 186 8.19 2.44 3.01
CA GLY A 186 7.49 1.70 1.96
C GLY A 186 6.39 2.51 1.28
N LEU A 187 5.81 1.94 0.23
CA LEU A 187 4.83 2.64 -0.61
C LEU A 187 3.62 3.11 0.20
N TYR A 188 3.09 2.30 1.13
CA TYR A 188 1.90 2.62 1.93
C TYR A 188 2.23 3.23 3.30
N ALA A 189 3.45 3.74 3.49
CA ALA A 189 3.89 4.33 4.76
C ALA A 189 3.91 5.86 4.69
N ASP A 190 3.75 6.48 5.86
CA ASP A 190 4.10 7.89 6.04
C ASP A 190 5.62 8.10 6.03
N THR A 191 6.01 9.36 5.99
CA THR A 191 7.42 9.77 6.07
C THR A 191 7.75 10.08 7.53
N TYR A 192 8.91 9.62 7.98
CA TYR A 192 9.33 9.70 9.37
C TYR A 192 10.71 10.34 9.50
N VAL A 193 11.04 10.80 10.71
CA VAL A 193 12.36 11.33 11.06
C VAL A 193 12.96 10.51 12.18
N ILE A 194 14.25 10.19 12.07
CA ILE A 194 15.04 9.52 13.12
C ILE A 194 16.44 10.13 13.20
N PRO A 195 17.12 10.08 14.36
CA PRO A 195 18.52 10.50 14.48
C PRO A 195 19.46 9.63 13.62
N LEU A 196 20.47 10.22 12.97
CA LEU A 196 21.46 9.47 12.16
C LEU A 196 22.16 8.37 12.96
N ARG A 197 22.49 8.64 14.22
CA ARG A 197 23.09 7.67 15.16
C ARG A 197 22.26 6.42 15.41
N ASP A 198 20.99 6.45 15.05
CA ASP A 198 20.09 5.30 15.21
C ASP A 198 20.05 4.41 13.96
N VAL A 199 20.79 4.77 12.91
CA VAL A 199 20.77 4.09 11.62
C VAL A 199 22.10 3.39 11.37
N ALA A 200 22.03 2.14 10.92
CA ALA A 200 23.19 1.37 10.50
C ALA A 200 22.97 0.81 9.09
N VAL A 201 23.98 0.88 8.24
CA VAL A 201 23.97 0.19 6.94
C VAL A 201 24.39 -1.26 7.16
N VAL A 202 23.50 -2.20 6.87
CA VAL A 202 23.73 -3.64 7.15
C VAL A 202 24.03 -4.45 5.90
N GLU A 203 23.45 -4.07 4.76
CA GLU A 203 23.74 -4.73 3.48
C GLU A 203 23.86 -3.71 2.36
N ARG A 204 24.85 -3.89 1.48
CA ARG A 204 24.99 -3.19 0.21
C ARG A 204 25.16 -4.20 -0.92
N SER A 205 24.29 -4.12 -1.91
CA SER A 205 24.45 -4.86 -3.17
C SER A 205 25.51 -4.20 -4.04
N ASN A 206 26.05 -4.94 -5.02
CA ASN A 206 26.91 -4.37 -6.06
C ASN A 206 26.31 -3.09 -6.66
N ASN A 207 27.15 -2.06 -6.78
CA ASN A 207 26.82 -0.74 -7.31
C ASN A 207 25.68 -0.01 -6.55
N ASP A 208 25.49 -0.34 -5.26
CA ASP A 208 24.47 0.22 -4.38
C ASP A 208 23.03 0.15 -4.94
N ALA A 209 22.77 -0.84 -5.82
CA ALA A 209 21.44 -1.00 -6.43
C ALA A 209 20.35 -1.27 -5.39
N LYS A 210 20.74 -1.91 -4.28
CA LYS A 210 19.91 -2.24 -3.13
C LYS A 210 20.74 -2.02 -1.86
N VAL A 211 20.20 -1.26 -0.91
CA VAL A 211 20.82 -1.01 0.39
C VAL A 211 19.82 -1.35 1.49
N ARG A 212 20.25 -2.10 2.51
CA ARG A 212 19.46 -2.40 3.69
C ARG A 212 19.96 -1.56 4.86
N LEU A 213 19.05 -0.78 5.43
CA LEU A 213 19.30 0.03 6.61
C LEU A 213 18.59 -0.59 7.81
N LEU A 214 19.27 -0.66 8.95
CA LEU A 214 18.74 -1.10 10.24
C LEU A 214 18.57 0.12 11.15
N ILE A 215 17.42 0.20 11.80
CA ILE A 215 17.13 1.20 12.82
C ILE A 215 17.34 0.53 14.17
N ARG A 216 18.36 0.96 14.92
CA ARG A 216 18.83 0.29 16.15
C ARG A 216 17.75 0.31 17.24
N SER A 217 17.07 1.43 17.42
CA SER A 217 16.01 1.61 18.44
C SER A 217 14.83 0.66 18.30
N SER A 218 14.52 0.23 17.07
CA SER A 218 13.38 -0.64 16.79
C SER A 218 13.77 -2.04 16.34
N GLY A 219 15.05 -2.29 16.06
CA GLY A 219 15.55 -3.50 15.42
C GLY A 219 15.02 -3.71 13.99
N ARG A 220 14.33 -2.71 13.41
CA ARG A 220 13.69 -2.86 12.11
C ARG A 220 14.65 -2.50 10.98
N SER A 221 14.62 -3.31 9.94
CA SER A 221 15.34 -3.01 8.71
C SER A 221 14.39 -2.60 7.59
N PHE A 222 14.81 -1.65 6.76
CA PHE A 222 14.13 -1.32 5.51
C PHE A 222 15.11 -1.40 4.34
N THR A 223 14.59 -1.69 3.16
CA THR A 223 15.38 -1.85 1.94
C THR A 223 15.12 -0.67 1.02
N LEU A 224 16.18 0.04 0.68
CA LEU A 224 16.20 1.05 -0.36
C LEU A 224 16.61 0.42 -1.68
N ARG A 225 15.89 0.76 -2.74
CA ARG A 225 16.22 0.35 -4.10
C ARG A 225 16.48 1.60 -4.90
N LYS A 226 17.67 1.71 -5.48
CA LYS A 226 18.09 2.89 -6.24
C LYS A 226 17.13 3.25 -7.38
N LYS A 227 16.54 2.24 -8.04
CA LYS A 227 15.53 2.41 -9.10
C LYS A 227 14.24 3.12 -8.66
N LEU A 228 13.95 3.14 -7.36
CA LEU A 228 12.76 3.81 -6.79
C LEU A 228 13.06 5.26 -6.42
N LEU A 229 14.29 5.73 -6.59
CA LEU A 229 14.74 7.07 -6.24
C LEU A 229 14.68 7.99 -7.47
N ALA A 230 14.29 9.23 -7.26
CA ALA A 230 14.31 10.33 -8.20
C ALA A 230 14.90 11.59 -7.52
N GLY A 231 15.46 12.49 -8.32
CA GLY A 231 16.14 13.71 -7.87
C GLY A 231 17.30 14.07 -8.79
N ASP A 232 17.85 15.27 -8.62
CA ASP A 232 19.02 15.69 -9.38
C ASP A 232 20.24 14.87 -8.98
N LYS A 233 20.99 14.37 -9.98
CA LYS A 233 22.20 13.56 -9.79
C LYS A 233 22.00 12.44 -8.75
N VAL A 234 20.96 11.62 -8.92
CA VAL A 234 20.59 10.51 -8.00
C VAL A 234 21.80 9.69 -7.53
N ASN A 235 22.74 9.39 -8.43
CA ASN A 235 23.95 8.63 -8.09
C ASN A 235 24.80 9.34 -7.03
N ASP A 236 25.09 10.61 -7.25
CA ASP A 236 25.97 11.42 -6.39
C ASP A 236 25.28 11.74 -5.07
N ALA A 237 24.00 12.11 -5.13
CA ALA A 237 23.19 12.39 -3.94
C ALA A 237 23.00 11.14 -3.08
N PHE A 238 22.75 9.97 -3.68
CA PHE A 238 22.62 8.73 -2.94
C PHE A 238 23.96 8.30 -2.32
N ALA A 239 25.07 8.42 -3.04
CA ALA A 239 26.40 8.15 -2.51
C ALA A 239 26.75 9.07 -1.34
N ALA A 240 26.42 10.37 -1.43
CA ALA A 240 26.65 11.35 -0.37
C ALA A 240 25.82 11.04 0.90
N ILE A 241 24.54 10.66 0.74
CA ILE A 241 23.70 10.21 1.85
C ILE A 241 24.29 8.94 2.50
N LEU A 242 24.71 7.97 1.69
CA LEU A 242 25.30 6.72 2.19
C LEU A 242 26.63 6.95 2.92
N ALA A 243 27.45 7.91 2.47
CA ALA A 243 28.68 8.29 3.13
C ALA A 243 28.40 8.87 4.52
N LYS A 244 27.45 9.81 4.63
CA LYS A 244 27.03 10.38 5.93
C LYS A 244 26.47 9.32 6.88
N LEU A 245 25.80 8.28 6.38
CA LEU A 245 25.28 7.19 7.20
C LEU A 245 26.36 6.22 7.69
N THR A 246 27.54 6.21 7.09
CA THR A 246 28.67 5.35 7.50
C THR A 246 29.68 6.05 8.40
N THR A 247 29.61 7.38 8.50
CA THR A 247 30.52 8.19 9.33
C THR A 247 30.02 8.42 10.76
N VAL A 248 28.78 8.03 11.06
CA VAL A 248 28.09 8.21 12.36
C VAL A 248 27.99 6.87 13.08
#